data_AF-A0A259HY23-F1
#
_entry.id   AF-A0A259HY23-F1
#
_cell.length_a   1.000
_cell.length_b   1.000
_cell.length_c   1.000
_cell.angle_alpha   90.00
_cell.angle_beta   90.00
_cell.angle_gamma   90.00
#
_symmetry.space_group_name_H-M   'P 1'
#
loop_
_entity.id
_entity.type
_entity.pdbx_description
1 polymer ?
#
loop_
_entity_poly.entity_id
_entity_poly.type
_entity_poly.pdbx_seq_one_letter_code
_entity_poly.pdbx_strand_id
1 'polypeptide(L)'
;KKKKMEIKNALQTQYKIMMKRLWYGITWPSAILTMFLGVTVLVKGNWNKLILYPSGKWLFIKLILVILLYLYHFSLHKIFKLQLNNCFKYSTQQLRIWNEVATIYLIAIVMLATVKDGFSFIWGIIGLLLLISVLMLAIRVYKSIRQK
;
A
#
# COMPACT_ATOMS: atom_id res chain seq x y z
N LYS A 1 28.05 27.95 -4.19
CA LYS A 1 27.69 26.81 -5.07
C LYS A 1 28.14 25.45 -4.51
N LYS A 2 29.39 25.27 -4.08
CA LYS A 2 29.95 24.01 -3.54
C LYS A 2 29.14 23.40 -2.38
N LYS A 3 28.84 24.20 -1.34
CA LYS A 3 28.00 23.80 -0.18
C LYS A 3 26.61 23.27 -0.56
N LYS A 4 25.96 23.82 -1.59
CA LYS A 4 24.63 23.36 -2.05
C LYS A 4 24.69 21.99 -2.73
N MET A 5 25.80 21.70 -3.41
CA MET A 5 26.03 20.39 -4.05
C MET A 5 26.32 19.31 -3.00
N GLU A 6 27.12 19.63 -1.99
CA GLU A 6 27.43 18.72 -0.88
C GLU A 6 26.17 18.30 -0.11
N ILE A 7 25.30 19.26 0.23
CA ILE A 7 24.02 18.97 0.89
C ILE A 7 23.12 18.08 0.03
N LYS A 8 23.03 18.35 -1.28
CA LYS A 8 22.25 17.54 -2.21
C LYS A 8 22.74 16.09 -2.22
N ASN A 9 24.05 15.88 -2.30
CA ASN A 9 24.65 14.54 -2.35
C ASN A 9 24.46 13.79 -1.02
N ALA A 10 24.59 14.49 0.11
CA ALA A 10 24.32 13.92 1.43
C ALA A 10 22.85 13.46 1.54
N LEU A 11 21.90 14.29 1.15
CA LEU A 11 20.47 13.96 1.15
C LEU A 11 20.15 12.79 0.20
N GLN A 12 20.71 12.79 -1.01
CA GLN A 12 20.52 11.68 -1.95
C GLN A 12 21.03 10.36 -1.39
N THR A 13 22.19 10.36 -0.73
CA THR A 13 22.72 9.16 -0.06
C THR A 13 21.77 8.66 1.03
N GLN A 14 21.26 9.57 1.87
CA GLN A 14 20.30 9.23 2.92
C GLN A 14 19.00 8.66 2.35
N TYR A 15 18.42 9.31 1.32
CA TYR A 15 17.21 8.82 0.69
C TYR A 15 17.37 7.43 0.08
N LYS A 16 18.51 7.13 -0.54
CA LYS A 16 18.79 5.78 -1.06
C LYS A 16 18.80 4.72 0.05
N ILE A 17 19.37 5.05 1.21
CA ILE A 17 19.38 4.15 2.37
C ILE A 17 17.96 3.91 2.87
N MET A 18 17.18 4.98 3.05
CA MET A 18 15.78 4.90 3.49
C MET A 18 14.92 4.08 2.52
N MET A 19 15.05 4.34 1.23
CA MET A 19 14.33 3.59 0.20
C MET A 19 14.70 2.12 0.22
N LYS A 20 15.99 1.76 0.34
CA LYS A 20 16.41 0.34 0.40
C LYS A 20 15.81 -0.37 1.61
N ARG A 21 15.84 0.27 2.77
CA ARG A 21 15.27 -0.29 4.01
C ARG A 21 13.76 -0.50 3.89
N LEU A 22 13.04 0.50 3.38
CA LEU A 22 11.60 0.39 3.15
C LEU A 22 11.29 -0.72 2.14
N TRP A 23 11.97 -0.71 0.99
CA TRP A 23 11.66 -1.58 -0.13
C TRP A 23 11.98 -3.06 0.16
N TYR A 24 13.17 -3.35 0.68
CA TYR A 24 13.60 -4.72 0.97
C TYR A 24 13.21 -5.21 2.36
N GLY A 25 13.09 -4.31 3.33
CA GLY A 25 12.71 -4.67 4.70
C GLY A 25 11.21 -4.80 4.91
N ILE A 26 10.39 -4.02 4.20
CA ILE A 26 8.94 -3.97 4.43
C ILE A 26 8.19 -4.36 3.15
N THR A 27 8.36 -3.61 2.06
CA THR A 27 7.46 -3.71 0.89
C THR A 27 7.51 -5.09 0.22
N TRP A 28 8.72 -5.65 0.00
CA TRP A 28 8.89 -6.98 -0.60
C TRP A 28 8.42 -8.11 0.34
N PRO A 29 8.88 -8.19 1.60
CA PRO A 29 8.41 -9.22 2.53
C PRO A 29 6.89 -9.22 2.70
N SER A 30 6.28 -8.03 2.84
CA SER A 30 4.83 -7.91 2.94
C SER A 30 4.12 -8.37 1.66
N ALA A 31 4.65 -8.08 0.48
CA ALA A 31 4.07 -8.54 -0.79
C ALA A 31 4.13 -10.07 -0.91
N ILE A 32 5.23 -10.70 -0.50
CA ILE A 32 5.36 -12.17 -0.52
C ILE A 32 4.41 -12.81 0.49
N LEU A 33 4.38 -12.29 1.72
CA LEU A 33 3.51 -12.79 2.78
C LEU A 33 2.04 -12.67 2.40
N THR A 34 1.63 -11.53 1.83
CA THR A 34 0.26 -11.29 1.39
C THR A 34 -0.14 -12.24 0.27
N MET A 35 0.78 -12.55 -0.66
CA MET A 35 0.54 -13.54 -1.72
C MET A 35 0.25 -14.92 -1.11
N PHE A 36 1.11 -15.37 -0.20
CA PHE A 36 0.99 -16.69 0.41
C PHE A 36 -0.28 -16.81 1.26
N LEU A 37 -0.55 -15.82 2.11
CA LEU A 37 -1.77 -15.78 2.93
C LEU A 37 -3.02 -15.70 2.05
N GLY A 38 -3.01 -14.86 1.02
CA GLY A 38 -4.12 -14.72 0.08
C GLY A 38 -4.46 -16.02 -0.63
N VAL A 39 -3.45 -16.72 -1.16
CA VAL A 39 -3.63 -18.03 -1.82
C VAL A 39 -4.09 -19.08 -0.80
N THR A 40 -3.52 -19.09 0.41
CA THR A 40 -3.91 -20.03 1.47
C THR A 40 -5.39 -19.89 1.83
N VAL A 41 -5.88 -18.66 2.01
CA VAL A 41 -7.29 -18.39 2.30
C VAL A 41 -8.18 -18.82 1.14
N LEU A 42 -7.76 -18.53 -0.09
CA LEU A 42 -8.50 -18.85 -1.30
C LEU A 42 -8.71 -20.37 -1.46
N VAL A 43 -7.65 -21.16 -1.21
CA VAL A 43 -7.68 -22.63 -1.29
C VAL A 43 -8.41 -23.24 -0.09
N LYS A 44 -8.01 -22.93 1.15
CA LYS A 44 -8.58 -23.55 2.36
C LYS A 44 -10.06 -23.20 2.56
N GLY A 45 -10.48 -22.00 2.17
CA GLY A 45 -11.87 -21.60 2.30
C GLY A 45 -12.76 -22.04 1.14
N ASN A 46 -12.28 -22.88 0.20
CA ASN A 46 -13.01 -23.30 -1.00
C ASN A 46 -13.52 -22.14 -1.89
N TRP A 47 -12.93 -20.94 -1.77
CA TRP A 47 -13.33 -19.75 -2.53
C TRP A 47 -13.03 -19.90 -4.03
N ASN A 48 -12.08 -20.77 -4.39
CA ASN A 48 -11.81 -21.16 -5.78
C ASN A 48 -13.07 -21.60 -6.54
N LYS A 49 -13.98 -22.34 -5.86
CA LYS A 49 -15.21 -22.84 -6.48
C LYS A 49 -16.26 -21.73 -6.65
N LEU A 50 -16.24 -20.73 -5.77
CA LEU A 50 -17.16 -19.59 -5.80
C LEU A 50 -16.89 -18.62 -6.95
N ILE A 51 -15.67 -18.59 -7.50
CA ILE A 51 -15.28 -17.69 -8.61
C ILE A 51 -16.19 -17.88 -9.85
N LEU A 52 -16.67 -19.11 -10.09
CA LEU A 52 -17.50 -19.45 -11.24
C LEU A 52 -19.00 -19.16 -11.01
N TYR A 53 -19.41 -18.83 -9.79
CA TYR A 53 -20.80 -18.52 -9.47
C TYR A 53 -21.09 -17.02 -9.58
N PRO A 54 -22.32 -16.61 -9.93
CA PRO A 54 -22.72 -15.20 -9.99
C PRO A 54 -22.50 -14.44 -8.68
N SER A 55 -22.62 -15.11 -7.52
CA SER A 55 -22.34 -14.58 -6.19
C SER A 55 -20.84 -14.32 -5.92
N GLY A 56 -19.95 -14.88 -6.74
CA GLY A 56 -18.50 -14.72 -6.65
C GLY A 56 -17.91 -13.61 -7.52
N LYS A 57 -18.73 -12.84 -8.25
CA LYS A 57 -18.25 -11.75 -9.13
C LYS A 57 -17.33 -10.75 -8.41
N TRP A 58 -17.65 -10.41 -7.15
CA TRP A 58 -16.83 -9.49 -6.35
C TRP A 58 -15.40 -10.03 -6.15
N LEU A 59 -15.25 -11.34 -5.92
CA LEU A 59 -13.96 -11.99 -5.70
C LEU A 59 -13.14 -12.02 -6.99
N PHE A 60 -13.78 -12.29 -8.13
CA PHE A 60 -13.12 -12.26 -9.43
C PHE A 60 -12.56 -10.87 -9.74
N ILE A 61 -13.36 -9.82 -9.58
CA ILE A 61 -12.92 -8.43 -9.75
C ILE A 61 -11.78 -8.10 -8.76
N LYS A 62 -11.88 -8.57 -7.52
CA LYS A 62 -10.83 -8.37 -6.51
C LYS A 62 -9.50 -9.00 -6.96
N LEU A 63 -9.53 -10.23 -7.46
CA LEU A 63 -8.32 -10.91 -7.92
C LEU A 63 -7.68 -10.18 -9.11
N ILE A 64 -8.47 -9.64 -10.03
CA ILE A 64 -7.96 -8.78 -11.11
C ILE A 64 -7.27 -7.54 -10.54
N LEU A 65 -7.90 -6.85 -9.58
CA LEU A 65 -7.30 -5.68 -8.92
C LEU A 65 -6.00 -6.03 -8.19
N VAL A 66 -5.92 -7.19 -7.55
CA VAL A 66 -4.69 -7.67 -6.90
C VAL A 66 -3.60 -7.94 -7.95
N ILE A 67 -3.91 -8.58 -9.07
CA ILE A 67 -2.95 -8.79 -10.16
C ILE A 67 -2.41 -7.45 -10.68
N LEU A 68 -3.30 -6.48 -10.91
CA LEU A 68 -2.93 -5.13 -11.32
C LEU A 68 -2.07 -4.42 -10.27
N LEU A 69 -2.36 -4.62 -8.98
CA LEU A 69 -1.54 -4.12 -7.88
C LEU A 69 -0.12 -4.73 -7.88
N TYR A 70 0.04 -6.01 -8.21
CA TYR A 70 1.37 -6.62 -8.38
C TYR A 70 2.11 -6.04 -9.59
N LEU A 71 1.43 -5.84 -10.72
CA LEU A 71 2.04 -5.16 -11.88
C LEU A 71 2.54 -3.75 -11.51
N TYR A 72 1.74 -3.02 -10.73
CA TYR A 72 2.11 -1.75 -10.14
C TYR A 72 3.30 -1.86 -9.16
N HIS A 73 3.34 -2.91 -8.33
CA HIS A 73 4.49 -3.18 -7.45
C HIS A 73 5.78 -3.41 -8.26
N PHE A 74 5.71 -4.12 -9.38
CA PHE A 74 6.85 -4.32 -10.27
C PHE A 74 7.27 -3.03 -10.98
N SER A 75 6.33 -2.16 -11.38
CA SER A 75 6.68 -0.86 -11.96
C SER A 75 7.40 0.04 -10.94
N LEU A 76 6.95 0.04 -9.68
CA LEU A 76 7.66 0.70 -8.57
C LEU A 76 9.07 0.13 -8.39
N HIS A 77 9.26 -1.19 -8.51
CA HIS A 77 10.59 -1.79 -8.42
C HIS A 77 11.54 -1.27 -9.51
N LYS A 78 11.02 -1.05 -10.73
CA LYS A 78 11.79 -0.42 -11.82
C LYS A 78 12.19 1.01 -11.48
N ILE A 79 11.25 1.82 -10.96
CA ILE A 79 11.52 3.21 -10.54
C ILE A 79 12.57 3.23 -9.40
N PHE A 80 12.42 2.34 -8.42
CA PHE A 80 13.36 2.17 -7.32
C PHE A 80 14.78 1.88 -7.81
N LYS A 81 14.95 0.91 -8.73
CA LYS A 81 16.26 0.60 -9.32
C LYS A 81 16.85 1.80 -10.08
N LEU A 82 16.04 2.52 -10.85
CA LEU A 82 16.49 3.73 -11.57
C LEU A 82 17.00 4.81 -10.60
N GLN A 83 16.27 5.06 -9.51
CA GLN A 83 16.65 6.06 -8.50
C GLN A 83 17.92 5.65 -7.73
N LEU A 84 18.13 4.36 -7.46
CA LEU A 84 19.38 3.88 -6.86
C LEU A 84 20.59 4.11 -7.77
N ASN A 85 20.41 3.97 -9.08
CA ASN A 85 21.44 4.17 -10.10
C ASN A 85 21.65 5.65 -10.48
N ASN A 86 21.10 6.61 -9.71
CA ASN A 86 21.13 8.06 -10.00
C ASN A 86 20.44 8.46 -11.32
N CYS A 87 19.60 7.60 -11.90
CA CYS A 87 18.86 7.87 -13.12
C CYS A 87 17.47 8.43 -12.79
N PHE A 88 17.33 9.75 -12.70
CA PHE A 88 16.08 10.43 -12.38
C PHE A 88 15.27 10.74 -13.64
N LYS A 89 14.60 9.74 -14.20
CA LYS A 89 13.75 9.89 -15.40
C LYS A 89 12.37 10.51 -15.13
N TYR A 90 11.90 10.45 -13.89
CA TYR A 90 10.55 10.89 -13.52
C TYR A 90 10.58 12.26 -12.84
N SER A 91 9.62 13.11 -13.19
CA SER A 91 9.43 14.40 -12.53
C SER A 91 8.80 14.24 -11.14
N THR A 92 8.92 15.26 -10.30
CA THR A 92 8.31 15.28 -8.96
C THR A 92 6.80 15.07 -9.01
N GLN A 93 6.12 15.68 -9.99
CA GLN A 93 4.67 15.52 -10.15
C GLN A 93 4.31 14.09 -10.55
N GLN A 94 5.06 13.48 -11.47
CA GLN A 94 4.86 12.08 -11.85
C GLN A 94 5.02 11.16 -10.63
N LEU A 95 6.05 11.34 -9.81
CA LEU A 95 6.25 10.52 -8.61
C LEU A 95 5.13 10.68 -7.57
N ARG A 96 4.55 11.88 -7.45
CA ARG A 96 3.36 12.10 -6.61
C ARG A 96 2.15 11.35 -7.16
N ILE A 97 1.91 11.44 -8.47
CA ILE A 97 0.82 10.69 -9.13
C ILE A 97 1.00 9.18 -8.89
N TRP A 98 2.22 8.67 -9.04
CA TRP A 98 2.53 7.27 -8.72
C TRP A 98 2.14 6.93 -7.26
N ASN A 99 2.43 7.79 -6.30
CA ASN A 99 2.02 7.57 -4.91
C ASN A 99 0.47 7.52 -4.73
N GLU A 100 -0.27 8.37 -5.44
CA GLU A 100 -1.74 8.37 -5.39
C GLU A 100 -2.36 7.12 -6.05
N VAL A 101 -1.68 6.50 -7.02
CA VAL A 101 -2.15 5.21 -7.58
C VAL A 101 -2.23 4.14 -6.47
N ALA A 102 -1.31 4.14 -5.50
CA ALA A 102 -1.38 3.22 -4.37
C ALA A 102 -2.60 3.44 -3.48
N THR A 103 -2.99 4.71 -3.24
CA THR A 103 -4.17 5.05 -2.43
C THR A 103 -5.46 4.65 -3.15
N ILE A 104 -5.51 4.78 -4.47
CA ILE A 104 -6.64 4.30 -5.30
C ILE A 104 -6.81 2.79 -5.16
N TYR A 105 -5.74 1.99 -5.28
CA TYR A 105 -5.83 0.54 -5.09
C TYR A 105 -6.28 0.16 -3.68
N LEU A 106 -5.76 0.84 -2.65
CA LEU A 106 -6.15 0.61 -1.27
C LEU A 106 -7.67 0.79 -1.10
N ILE A 107 -8.21 1.92 -1.55
CA ILE A 107 -9.64 2.21 -1.44
C ILE A 107 -10.45 1.21 -2.28
N ALA A 108 -10.07 0.99 -3.55
CA ALA A 108 -10.81 0.11 -4.44
C ALA A 108 -10.89 -1.33 -3.91
N ILE A 109 -9.78 -1.90 -3.45
CA ILE A 109 -9.71 -3.30 -2.96
C ILE A 109 -10.44 -3.44 -1.63
N VAL A 110 -10.29 -2.48 -0.70
CA VAL A 110 -10.96 -2.52 0.60
C VAL A 110 -12.47 -2.31 0.46
N MET A 111 -12.90 -1.35 -0.37
CA MET A 111 -14.32 -1.11 -0.62
C MET A 111 -14.98 -2.31 -1.31
N LEU A 112 -14.32 -2.91 -2.30
CA LEU A 112 -14.81 -4.12 -2.96
C LEU A 112 -14.93 -5.31 -1.99
N ALA A 113 -14.04 -5.40 -1.00
CA ALA A 113 -14.07 -6.47 0.00
C ALA A 113 -15.06 -6.24 1.14
N THR A 114 -15.42 -4.99 1.42
CA THR A 114 -16.35 -4.63 2.50
C THR A 114 -17.77 -4.53 1.98
N VAL A 115 -18.00 -3.83 0.88
CA VAL A 115 -19.32 -3.61 0.25
C VAL A 115 -19.74 -4.83 -0.62
N LYS A 116 -19.48 -6.05 -0.13
CA LYS A 116 -19.99 -7.27 -0.79
C LYS A 116 -21.51 -7.20 -1.00
N ASP A 117 -22.19 -6.53 -0.07
CA ASP A 117 -23.60 -6.16 -0.10
C ASP A 117 -23.77 -4.71 0.41
N GLY A 118 -24.83 -4.01 -0.03
CA GLY A 118 -25.08 -2.58 0.30
C GLY A 118 -25.16 -2.27 1.81
N PHE A 119 -25.53 -3.23 2.64
CA PHE A 119 -25.57 -3.10 4.11
C PHE A 119 -24.16 -2.97 4.75
N SER A 120 -23.13 -3.51 4.11
CA SER A 120 -21.76 -3.50 4.65
C SER A 120 -21.04 -2.16 4.48
N PHE A 121 -21.57 -1.25 3.67
CA PHE A 121 -21.03 0.10 3.49
C PHE A 121 -21.11 0.93 4.79
N ILE A 122 -22.26 0.87 5.47
CA ILE A 122 -22.50 1.58 6.73
C ILE A 122 -21.56 1.07 7.83
N TRP A 123 -21.38 -0.26 7.91
CA TRP A 123 -20.42 -0.86 8.84
C TRP A 123 -18.97 -0.50 8.55
N GLY A 124 -18.59 -0.37 7.26
CA GLY A 124 -17.28 0.13 6.86
C GLY A 124 -17.00 1.56 7.34
N ILE A 125 -17.99 2.45 7.23
CA ILE A 125 -17.90 3.83 7.72
C ILE A 125 -17.76 3.86 9.25
N ILE A 126 -18.57 3.07 9.96
CA ILE A 126 -18.52 2.98 11.42
C ILE A 126 -17.14 2.48 11.88
N GLY A 127 -16.60 1.45 11.22
CA GLY A 127 -15.26 0.93 11.51
C GLY A 127 -14.15 1.97 11.28
N LEU A 128 -14.24 2.75 10.20
CA LEU A 128 -13.29 3.82 9.91
C LEU A 128 -13.33 4.93 10.99
N LEU A 129 -14.52 5.38 11.37
CA LEU A 129 -14.71 6.40 12.40
C LEU A 129 -14.18 5.93 13.77
N LEU A 130 -14.42 4.67 14.12
CA LEU A 130 -13.89 4.07 15.35
C LEU A 130 -12.36 4.04 15.33
N LEU A 131 -11.76 3.59 14.23
CA LEU A 131 -10.30 3.53 14.07
C LEU A 131 -9.65 4.92 14.15
N ILE A 132 -10.24 5.93 13.51
CA ILE A 132 -9.79 7.32 13.60
C ILE A 132 -9.85 7.80 15.06
N SER A 133 -10.95 7.52 15.77
CA SER A 133 -11.14 7.91 17.16
C SER A 133 -10.09 7.27 18.09
N VAL A 134 -9.80 5.98 17.90
CA VAL A 134 -8.78 5.26 18.66
C VAL A 134 -7.38 5.81 18.39
N LEU A 135 -7.03 6.08 17.12
CA LEU A 135 -5.74 6.68 16.78
C LEU A 135 -5.59 8.08 17.39
N MET A 136 -6.63 8.90 17.34
CA MET A 136 -6.64 10.22 17.97
C MET A 136 -6.46 10.14 19.49
N LEU A 137 -7.08 9.15 20.14
CA LEU A 137 -6.88 8.85 21.56
C LEU A 137 -5.44 8.43 21.85
N ALA A 138 -4.88 7.49 21.08
CA ALA A 138 -3.52 7.02 21.24
C ALA A 138 -2.49 8.16 21.09
N ILE A 139 -2.68 9.04 20.10
CA ILE A 139 -1.84 10.24 19.92
C ILE A 139 -1.96 11.19 21.10
N ARG A 140 -3.18 11.43 21.61
CA ARG A 140 -3.42 12.27 22.80
C ARG A 140 -2.72 11.71 24.04
N VAL A 141 -2.86 10.42 24.30
CA VAL A 141 -2.24 9.74 25.44
C VAL A 141 -0.71 9.79 25.33
N TYR A 142 -0.16 9.47 24.17
CA TYR A 142 1.28 9.58 23.92
C TYR A 142 1.80 11.00 24.16
N LYS A 143 1.07 12.01 23.66
CA LYS A 143 1.42 13.43 23.89
C LYS A 143 1.36 13.79 25.38
N SER A 144 0.36 13.31 26.12
CA SER A 144 0.23 13.56 27.57
C SER A 144 1.30 12.89 28.41
N ILE A 145 1.81 11.73 27.99
CA ILE A 145 2.89 11.02 28.69
C ILE A 145 4.24 11.68 28.40
N ARG A 146 4.48 12.16 27.17
CA ARG A 146 5.73 12.85 26.79
C ARG A 146 5.87 14.25 27.39
N GLN A 147 4.77 14.91 27.73
CA GLN A 147 4.78 16.26 28.34
C GLN A 147 4.80 16.24 29.88
N LYS A 148 4.75 15.05 30.50
CA LYS A 148 5.16 14.83 31.90
C LYS A 148 6.61 14.38 31.93
#